data_AF-A0A6A4ZJ70-F1
#
_entry.id   AF-A0A6A4ZJ70-F1
#
_cell.length_a   1.000
_cell.length_b   1.000
_cell.length_c   1.000
_cell.angle_alpha   90.00
_cell.angle_beta   90.00
_cell.angle_gamma   90.00
#
_symmetry.space_group_name_H-M   'P 1'
#
loop_
_entity.id
_entity.type
_entity.pdbx_description
1 polymer ?
#
loop_
_entity_poly.entity_id
_entity_poly.type
_entity_poly.pdbx_seq_one_letter_code
_entity_poly.pdbx_strand_id
1 'polypeptide(L)'
;MSLCDRYEIVGDPVYVSSTSVVVKAIDRRIARVTFDEYANRDDVLTEQGFVNCMQVLASMATKDVRDSPVWCEQQFDAFHKDKGGNISWTVFESFCNEVCGEFHVAIKFMRSRQSSDRELNIRDGVESKYVVPTLPCDQNAIERNVASLT
;
A
#
# COMPACT_ATOMS: atom_id res chain seq x y z
N MET A 1 15.41 -3.72 8.18
CA MET A 1 15.09 -3.35 9.58
C MET A 1 13.57 -3.31 9.73
N SER A 2 12.97 -3.99 10.72
CA SER A 2 11.50 -4.06 10.86
C SER A 2 10.92 -2.92 11.70
N LEU A 3 9.76 -2.40 11.33
CA LEU A 3 9.02 -1.34 12.02
C LEU A 3 7.53 -1.72 12.14
N CYS A 4 7.04 -1.75 13.38
CA CYS A 4 5.63 -2.05 13.72
C CYS A 4 5.11 -3.40 13.18
N ASP A 5 5.97 -4.41 12.96
CA ASP A 5 5.63 -5.70 12.33
C ASP A 5 4.89 -5.58 10.98
N ARG A 6 5.02 -4.41 10.33
CA ARG A 6 4.36 -4.07 9.08
C ARG A 6 5.37 -3.69 8.02
N TYR A 7 6.31 -2.82 8.38
CA TYR A 7 7.27 -2.30 7.43
C TYR A 7 8.61 -3.00 7.60
N GLU A 8 9.24 -3.32 6.48
CA GLU A 8 10.65 -3.69 6.43
C GLU A 8 11.40 -2.61 5.65
N ILE A 9 12.20 -1.80 6.35
CA ILE A 9 13.05 -0.79 5.73
C ILE A 9 14.19 -1.48 4.97
N VAL A 10 14.34 -1.08 3.71
CA VAL A 10 15.29 -1.65 2.75
C VAL A 10 16.37 -0.63 2.43
N GLY A 11 17.62 -0.99 2.72
CA GLY A 11 18.81 -0.20 2.38
C GLY A 11 18.92 1.13 3.13
N ASP A 12 19.75 2.01 2.57
CA ASP A 12 20.01 3.34 3.12
C ASP A 12 18.86 4.32 2.83
N PRO A 13 18.75 5.43 3.59
CA PRO A 13 17.81 6.49 3.29
C PRO A 13 17.97 7.02 1.87
N VAL A 14 16.84 7.13 1.16
CA VAL A 14 16.76 7.71 -0.19
C VAL A 14 16.97 9.22 -0.13
N TYR A 15 16.57 9.85 0.98
CA TYR A 15 16.72 11.29 1.18
C TYR A 15 16.87 11.63 2.67
N VAL A 16 17.74 12.58 2.98
CA VAL A 16 17.96 13.11 4.33
C VAL A 16 18.03 14.63 4.26
N SER A 17 17.26 15.30 5.13
CA SER A 17 17.30 16.75 5.28
C SER A 17 17.24 17.18 6.75
N SER A 18 17.28 18.50 6.94
CA SER A 18 17.05 19.15 8.23
C SER A 18 15.62 18.99 8.76
N THR A 19 14.66 18.54 7.94
CA THR A 19 13.24 18.42 8.32
C THR A 19 12.70 17.01 8.20
N SER A 20 13.33 16.13 7.41
CA SER A 20 12.81 14.80 7.13
C SER A 20 13.88 13.78 6.77
N VAL A 21 13.54 12.51 6.91
CA VAL A 21 14.27 11.35 6.37
C VAL A 21 13.29 10.51 5.58
N VAL A 22 13.63 10.15 4.35
CA VAL A 22 12.82 9.29 3.49
C VAL A 22 13.55 7.98 3.28
N VAL A 23 12.87 6.88 3.55
CA VAL A 23 13.38 5.53 3.33
C VAL A 23 12.46 4.75 2.40
N LYS A 24 13.02 3.76 1.72
CA LYS A 24 12.26 2.73 1.03
C LYS A 24 11.91 1.63 2.03
N ALA A 25 10.68 1.11 1.96
CA ALA A 25 10.26 -0.02 2.78
C ALA A 25 9.36 -0.97 1.99
N ILE A 26 9.30 -2.23 2.43
CA ILE A 26 8.27 -3.19 2.04
C ILE A 26 7.13 -3.05 3.05
N ASP A 27 5.90 -2.81 2.59
CA ASP A 27 4.71 -2.85 3.43
C ASP A 27 4.05 -4.23 3.35
N ARG A 28 4.20 -5.02 4.41
CA ARG A 28 3.70 -6.40 4.48
C ARG A 28 2.19 -6.50 4.73
N ARG A 29 1.51 -5.38 5.01
CA ARG A 29 0.07 -5.36 5.32
C ARG A 29 -0.75 -4.55 4.34
N ILE A 30 -0.15 -3.80 3.41
CA ILE A 30 -0.92 -2.92 2.52
C ILE A 30 -1.96 -3.69 1.71
N ALA A 31 -1.62 -4.86 1.16
CA ALA A 31 -2.60 -5.69 0.45
C ALA A 31 -3.78 -6.10 1.33
N ARG A 32 -3.51 -6.44 2.61
CA ARG A 32 -4.56 -6.78 3.58
C ARG A 32 -5.45 -5.58 3.92
N VAL A 33 -4.83 -4.43 4.18
CA VAL A 33 -5.55 -3.20 4.50
C VAL A 33 -6.45 -2.77 3.33
N THR A 34 -5.92 -2.82 2.10
CA THR A 34 -6.67 -2.48 0.90
C THR A 34 -7.79 -3.49 0.62
N PHE A 35 -7.56 -4.78 0.89
CA PHE A 35 -8.61 -5.79 0.82
C PHE A 35 -9.75 -5.49 1.82
N ASP A 36 -9.41 -5.28 3.09
CA ASP A 36 -10.41 -5.01 4.14
C ASP A 36 -11.20 -3.71 3.86
N GLU A 37 -10.61 -2.74 3.14
CA GLU A 37 -11.28 -1.50 2.72
C GLU A 37 -12.32 -1.72 1.61
N TYR A 38 -12.04 -2.60 0.65
CA TYR A 38 -12.88 -2.79 -0.54
C TYR A 38 -13.68 -4.09 -0.57
N ALA A 39 -13.48 -4.97 0.42
CA ALA A 39 -14.32 -6.15 0.62
C ALA A 39 -15.75 -5.73 0.96
N ASN A 40 -16.71 -6.52 0.50
CA ASN A 40 -18.11 -6.34 0.87
C ASN A 40 -18.37 -6.91 2.29
N ARG A 41 -19.64 -6.91 2.71
CA ARG A 41 -20.05 -7.38 4.05
C ARG A 41 -19.79 -8.87 4.31
N ASP A 42 -19.53 -9.65 3.27
CA ASP A 42 -19.26 -11.08 3.34
C ASP A 42 -17.74 -11.37 3.29
N ASP A 43 -16.89 -10.36 3.50
CA ASP A 43 -15.42 -10.45 3.45
C ASP A 43 -14.89 -11.00 2.11
N VAL A 44 -15.51 -10.59 1.01
CA VAL A 44 -15.10 -10.95 -0.35
C VAL A 44 -15.08 -9.73 -1.27
N LEU A 45 -14.18 -9.73 -2.27
CA LEU A 45 -14.13 -8.72 -3.31
C LEU A 45 -15.05 -9.09 -4.47
N THR A 46 -15.93 -8.15 -4.82
CA THR A 46 -16.55 -8.11 -6.14
C THR A 46 -15.51 -7.69 -7.19
N GLU A 47 -15.89 -7.71 -8.46
CA GLU A 47 -15.04 -7.22 -9.55
C GLU A 47 -14.57 -5.79 -9.30
N GLN A 48 -15.51 -4.91 -8.94
CA GLN A 48 -15.19 -3.52 -8.62
C GLN A 48 -14.27 -3.41 -7.40
N GLY A 49 -14.48 -4.23 -6.36
CA GLY A 49 -13.60 -4.26 -5.19
C GLY A 49 -12.17 -4.66 -5.55
N PHE A 50 -12.01 -5.64 -6.44
CA PHE A 50 -10.72 -6.05 -6.96
C PHE A 50 -10.05 -4.95 -7.80
N VAL A 51 -10.78 -4.33 -8.73
CA VAL A 51 -10.27 -3.19 -9.52
C VAL A 51 -9.78 -2.06 -8.60
N ASN A 52 -10.56 -1.69 -7.58
CA ASN A 52 -10.18 -0.66 -6.61
C ASN A 52 -8.91 -1.04 -5.85
N CYS A 53 -8.76 -2.30 -5.44
CA CYS A 53 -7.52 -2.78 -4.83
C CYS A 53 -6.32 -2.59 -5.77
N MET A 54 -6.47 -2.97 -7.03
CA MET A 54 -5.37 -2.91 -8.00
C MET A 54 -4.99 -1.48 -8.37
N GLN A 55 -5.94 -0.55 -8.41
CA GLN A 55 -5.67 0.88 -8.61
C GLN A 55 -4.75 1.46 -7.53
N VAL A 56 -4.82 0.93 -6.30
CA VAL A 56 -3.91 1.30 -5.21
C VAL A 56 -2.60 0.52 -5.33
N LEU A 57 -2.68 -0.81 -5.45
CA LEU A 57 -1.55 -1.72 -5.25
C LEU A 57 -0.59 -1.82 -6.44
N ALA A 58 -1.07 -1.68 -7.68
CA ALA A 58 -0.27 -1.98 -8.88
C ALA A 58 1.00 -1.11 -8.96
N SER A 59 0.91 0.17 -8.61
CA SER A 59 2.06 1.10 -8.64
C SER A 59 3.14 0.78 -7.59
N MET A 60 2.80 0.02 -6.54
CA MET A 60 3.70 -0.38 -5.46
C MET A 60 4.28 -1.78 -5.67
N ALA A 61 3.70 -2.56 -6.57
CA ALA A 61 4.13 -3.92 -6.84
C ALA A 61 5.58 -3.97 -7.36
N THR A 62 6.30 -5.02 -6.99
CA THR A 62 7.68 -5.26 -7.46
C THR A 62 7.72 -5.98 -8.80
N LYS A 63 6.67 -6.72 -9.13
CA LYS A 63 6.47 -7.33 -10.44
C LYS A 63 5.74 -6.35 -11.37
N ASP A 64 5.93 -6.53 -12.67
CA ASP A 64 5.30 -5.69 -13.70
C ASP A 64 3.79 -6.00 -13.77
N VAL A 65 3.01 -5.27 -12.98
CA VAL A 65 1.55 -5.38 -12.92
C VAL A 65 0.95 -4.29 -13.81
N ARG A 66 0.08 -4.70 -14.73
CA ARG A 66 -0.71 -3.76 -15.52
C ARG A 66 -1.87 -3.25 -14.65
N ASP A 67 -2.05 -1.94 -14.59
CA ASP A 67 -3.10 -1.29 -13.79
C ASP A 67 -4.34 -0.93 -14.63
N SER A 68 -4.46 -1.45 -15.86
CA SER A 68 -5.59 -1.12 -16.72
C SER A 68 -6.86 -1.87 -16.28
N PRO A 69 -8.05 -1.23 -16.37
CA PRO A 69 -9.32 -1.88 -16.04
C PRO A 69 -9.51 -3.21 -16.78
N VAL A 70 -9.25 -3.22 -18.09
CA VAL A 70 -9.37 -4.43 -18.93
C VAL A 70 -8.49 -5.58 -18.45
N TRP A 71 -7.27 -5.29 -17.99
CA TRP A 71 -6.40 -6.34 -17.45
C TRP A 71 -6.95 -6.87 -16.12
N CYS A 72 -7.45 -5.98 -15.26
CA CYS A 72 -8.06 -6.37 -13.98
C CYS A 72 -9.30 -7.24 -14.19
N GLU A 73 -10.18 -6.89 -15.13
CA GLU A 73 -11.36 -7.69 -15.52
C GLU A 73 -10.94 -9.10 -15.95
N GLN A 74 -9.90 -9.23 -16.79
CA GLN A 74 -9.37 -10.53 -17.22
C GLN A 74 -8.82 -11.38 -16.07
N GLN A 75 -8.13 -10.76 -15.09
CA GLN A 75 -7.69 -11.48 -13.90
C GLN A 75 -8.89 -11.92 -13.05
N PHE A 76 -9.90 -11.04 -12.90
CA PHE A 76 -11.11 -11.33 -12.15
C PHE A 76 -11.87 -12.53 -12.72
N ASP A 77 -12.04 -12.56 -14.04
CA ASP A 77 -12.65 -13.67 -14.79
C ASP A 77 -11.89 -14.99 -14.62
N ALA A 78 -10.55 -14.93 -14.54
CA ALA A 78 -9.73 -16.13 -14.34
C ALA A 78 -10.04 -16.81 -12.99
N PHE A 79 -10.26 -16.04 -11.91
CA PHE A 79 -10.70 -16.62 -10.64
C PHE A 79 -12.08 -17.27 -10.72
N HIS A 80 -12.99 -16.68 -11.50
CA HIS A 80 -14.36 -17.17 -11.65
C HIS A 80 -14.42 -18.50 -12.38
N LYS A 81 -13.57 -18.71 -13.38
CA LYS A 81 -13.46 -19.98 -14.12
C LYS A 81 -13.07 -21.15 -13.21
N ASP A 82 -12.30 -20.88 -12.16
CA ASP A 82 -11.81 -21.91 -11.26
C ASP A 82 -12.73 -22.17 -10.06
N LYS A 83 -13.50 -21.18 -9.57
CA LYS A 83 -14.19 -21.31 -8.26
C LYS A 83 -15.59 -20.68 -8.12
N GLY A 84 -16.09 -19.94 -9.12
CA GLY A 84 -17.43 -19.34 -9.10
C GLY A 84 -17.65 -18.29 -8.02
N GLY A 85 -17.70 -17.01 -8.42
CA GLY A 85 -18.05 -15.89 -7.53
C GLY A 85 -16.86 -15.23 -6.83
N ASN A 86 -17.15 -14.08 -6.21
CA ASN A 86 -16.26 -13.13 -5.51
C ASN A 86 -14.98 -13.69 -4.86
N ILE A 87 -13.96 -12.84 -4.75
CA ILE A 87 -12.61 -13.23 -4.30
C ILE A 87 -12.48 -13.11 -2.78
N SER A 88 -12.20 -14.22 -2.08
CA SER A 88 -11.87 -14.20 -0.65
C SER A 88 -10.43 -13.75 -0.38
N TRP A 89 -10.11 -13.40 0.88
CA TRP A 89 -8.76 -12.99 1.27
C TRP A 89 -7.69 -13.99 0.84
N THR A 90 -7.89 -15.29 1.07
CA THR A 90 -6.88 -16.31 0.75
C THR A 90 -6.56 -16.37 -0.76
N VAL A 91 -7.58 -16.17 -1.61
CA VAL A 91 -7.38 -16.14 -3.06
C VAL A 91 -6.67 -14.86 -3.47
N PHE A 92 -7.08 -13.72 -2.91
CA PHE A 92 -6.45 -12.43 -3.19
C PHE A 92 -4.99 -12.38 -2.72
N GLU A 93 -4.69 -12.87 -1.52
CA GLU A 93 -3.34 -12.97 -0.96
C GLU A 93 -2.43 -13.82 -1.84
N SER A 94 -2.91 -14.98 -2.29
CA SER A 94 -2.18 -15.86 -3.21
C SER A 94 -1.87 -15.14 -4.52
N PHE A 95 -2.87 -14.45 -5.08
CA PHE A 95 -2.70 -13.62 -6.27
C PHE A 95 -1.66 -12.52 -6.06
N CYS A 96 -1.72 -11.77 -4.96
CA CYS A 96 -0.74 -10.71 -4.69
C CYS A 96 0.68 -11.27 -4.62
N ASN A 97 0.89 -12.40 -3.95
CA ASN A 97 2.21 -13.03 -3.85
C ASN A 97 2.72 -13.49 -5.24
N GLU A 98 1.86 -14.10 -6.04
CA GLU A 98 2.21 -14.64 -7.34
C GLU A 98 2.39 -13.57 -8.42
N VAL A 99 1.50 -12.57 -8.47
CA VAL A 99 1.41 -11.60 -9.56
C VAL A 99 2.03 -10.26 -9.20
N CYS A 100 1.85 -9.77 -7.98
CA CYS A 100 2.37 -8.45 -7.55
C CYS A 100 3.77 -8.54 -6.93
N GLY A 101 4.06 -9.64 -6.23
CA GLY A 101 5.25 -9.75 -5.39
C GLY A 101 5.13 -8.89 -4.13
N GLU A 102 6.26 -8.32 -3.69
CA GLU A 102 6.29 -7.38 -2.57
C GLU A 102 5.74 -6.01 -2.97
N PHE A 103 5.23 -5.27 -1.99
CA PHE A 103 4.78 -3.89 -2.17
C PHE A 103 5.77 -2.90 -1.58
N HIS A 104 6.43 -2.13 -2.44
CA HIS A 104 7.36 -1.09 -2.04
C HIS A 104 6.67 0.24 -1.81
N VAL A 105 6.96 0.84 -0.66
CA VAL A 105 6.46 2.15 -0.24
C VAL A 105 7.62 3.06 0.14
N ALA A 106 7.35 4.36 0.14
CA ALA A 106 8.24 5.34 0.76
C ALA A 106 7.68 5.71 2.14
N ILE A 107 8.52 5.67 3.17
CA ILE A 107 8.20 6.20 4.50
C ILE A 107 8.97 7.49 4.70
N LYS A 108 8.25 8.59 4.93
CA LYS A 108 8.84 9.91 5.19
C LYS A 108 8.68 10.23 6.67
N PHE A 109 9.76 10.07 7.43
CA PHE A 109 9.84 10.46 8.83
C PHE A 109 10.06 11.96 8.93
N MET A 110 9.19 12.64 9.65
CA MET A 110 9.28 14.09 9.88
C MET A 110 9.91 14.36 11.24
N ARG A 111 10.89 15.28 11.29
CA ARG A 111 11.61 15.61 12.53
C ARG A 111 10.76 16.42 13.52
N SER A 112 9.64 16.99 13.07
CA SER A 112 8.70 17.69 13.95
C SER A 112 7.27 17.51 13.46
N ARG A 113 6.32 17.53 14.41
CA ARG A 113 4.89 17.50 14.13
C ARG A 113 4.46 18.67 13.22
N GLN A 114 4.95 19.87 13.50
CA GLN A 114 4.67 21.06 12.68
C GLN A 114 5.09 20.86 11.21
N SER A 115 6.25 20.26 10.96
CA SER A 115 6.69 19.96 9.59
C SER A 115 5.79 18.91 8.93
N SER A 116 5.34 17.90 9.68
CA SER A 116 4.41 16.89 9.21
C SER A 116 3.05 17.50 8.83
N ASP A 117 2.46 18.29 9.71
CA ASP A 117 1.17 18.95 9.47
C ASP A 117 1.24 19.86 8.24
N ARG A 118 2.34 20.62 8.10
CA ARG A 118 2.56 21.47 6.91
C ARG A 118 2.65 20.65 5.62
N GLU A 119 3.37 19.54 5.62
CA GLU A 119 3.49 18.65 4.45
C GLU A 119 2.11 18.10 4.05
N LEU A 120 1.32 17.61 5.01
CA LEU A 120 -0.02 17.07 4.76
C LEU A 120 -0.98 18.14 4.23
N ASN A 121 -0.96 19.33 4.82
CA ASN A 121 -1.79 20.47 4.37
C ASN A 121 -1.43 20.91 2.95
N ILE A 122 -0.14 20.88 2.56
CA ILE A 122 0.27 21.18 1.20
C ILE A 122 -0.27 20.14 0.23
N ARG A 123 -0.22 18.84 0.60
CA ARG A 123 -0.70 17.75 -0.27
C ARG A 123 -2.20 17.81 -0.50
N ASP A 124 -2.99 18.21 0.49
CA ASP A 124 -4.44 18.38 0.36
C ASP A 124 -4.83 19.44 -0.68
N GLY A 125 -4.01 20.49 -0.83
CA GLY A 125 -4.22 21.56 -1.81
C GLY A 125 -3.70 21.28 -3.22
N VAL A 126 -3.14 20.10 -3.49
CA VAL A 126 -2.51 19.76 -4.77
C VAL A 126 -3.28 18.60 -5.43
N GLU A 127 -3.50 18.70 -6.74
CA GLU A 127 -4.16 17.61 -7.49
C GLU A 127 -3.40 16.28 -7.33
N SER A 128 -4.14 15.19 -7.13
CA SER A 128 -3.60 13.86 -6.85
C SER A 128 -2.60 13.34 -7.89
N LYS A 129 -2.65 13.82 -9.14
CA LYS A 129 -1.66 13.46 -10.17
C LYS A 129 -0.26 14.05 -9.94
N TYR A 130 -0.13 15.05 -9.08
CA TYR A 130 1.13 15.71 -8.74
C TYR A 130 1.67 15.35 -7.35
N VAL A 131 0.89 14.59 -6.57
CA VAL A 131 1.30 14.14 -5.23
C VAL A 131 1.11 12.64 -5.13
N VAL A 132 2.11 11.95 -4.59
CA VAL A 132 1.93 10.56 -4.19
C VAL A 132 0.81 10.53 -3.13
N PRO A 133 -0.18 9.63 -3.19
CA PRO A 133 -1.20 9.54 -2.14
C PRO A 133 -0.59 9.12 -0.81
N THR A 134 -1.22 9.52 0.29
CA THR A 134 -0.87 8.97 1.62
C THR A 134 -1.57 7.63 1.80
N LEU A 135 -0.80 6.61 2.17
CA LEU A 135 -1.36 5.30 2.47
C LEU A 135 -1.87 5.25 3.92
N PRO A 136 -2.85 4.39 4.22
CA PRO A 136 -3.31 4.18 5.59
C PRO A 136 -2.16 3.79 6.51
N CYS A 137 -2.00 4.54 7.60
CA CYS A 137 -0.90 4.39 8.54
C CYS A 137 -1.39 4.61 9.98
N ASP A 138 -0.99 3.75 10.91
CA ASP A 138 -1.18 3.97 12.34
C ASP A 138 -0.01 4.81 12.88
N GLN A 139 -0.22 6.13 12.94
CA GLN A 139 0.79 7.06 13.42
C GLN A 139 1.23 6.76 14.86
N ASN A 140 0.32 6.32 15.73
CA ASN A 140 0.64 5.99 17.12
C ASN A 140 1.50 4.73 17.22
N ALA A 141 1.26 3.73 16.36
CA ALA A 141 2.14 2.58 16.25
C ALA A 141 3.55 3.00 15.82
N ILE A 142 3.66 3.86 14.80
CA ILE A 142 4.98 4.35 14.34
C ILE A 142 5.69 5.12 15.44
N GLU A 143 5.04 6.07 16.11
CA GLU A 143 5.66 6.86 17.18
C GLU A 143 6.21 5.99 18.32
N ARG A 144 5.52 4.91 18.68
CA ARG A 144 5.99 3.96 19.71
C ARG A 144 7.18 3.12 19.27
N ASN A 145 7.31 2.83 17.98
CA ASN A 145 8.34 1.93 17.45
C ASN A 145 9.47 2.66 16.73
N VAL A 146 9.40 3.98 16.52
CA VAL A 146 10.45 4.73 15.80
C VAL A 146 11.80 4.64 16.51
N ALA A 147 11.80 4.50 17.84
CA ALA A 147 13.02 4.31 18.63
C ALA A 147 13.70 2.94 18.39
N SER A 148 12.98 1.95 17.83
CA SER A 148 13.59 0.65 17.45
C SER A 148 14.34 0.71 16.13
N LEU A 149 14.37 1.87 15.47
CA LEU A 149 15.09 2.10 14.22
C LEU A 149 16.57 2.51 14.42
N THR A 150 17.05 2.52 15.66
CA THR A 150 18.46 2.77 16.02
C THR A 150 19.34 1.57 15.72
#